data_AF-I3ZY05-F1
#
_entry.id   AF-I3ZY05-F1
#
_cell.length_a   1.000
_cell.length_b   1.000
_cell.length_c   1.000
_cell.angle_alpha   90.00
_cell.angle_beta   90.00
_cell.angle_gamma   90.00
#
_symmetry.space_group_name_H-M   'P 1'
#
loop_
_entity.id
_entity.type
_entity.pdbx_description
1 polymer ?
#
loop_
_entity_poly.entity_id
_entity_poly.type
_entity_poly.pdbx_seq_one_letter_code
_entity_poly.pdbx_strand_id
1 'polypeptide(L)' 'MTYNKRNYYKKIIKIQNRVLEIQRQNPDIFLKEIFYKYIEPEYLISYRTFCEYLGINAKAKIKDLTKK' A
#
# COMPACT_ATOMS: atom_id res chain seq x y z
N MET A 1 -1.09 -11.24 -20.92
CA MET A 1 -0.92 -11.10 -19.45
C MET A 1 -1.98 -10.16 -18.89
N THR A 2 -3.12 -10.70 -18.46
CA THR A 2 -4.12 -9.88 -17.74
C THR A 2 -3.59 -9.61 -16.35
N TYR A 3 -3.16 -8.37 -16.08
CA TYR A 3 -2.90 -7.94 -14.72
C TYR A 3 -4.19 -8.06 -13.95
N ASN A 4 -4.26 -9.03 -13.03
CA ASN A 4 -5.45 -9.29 -12.26
C ASN A 4 -5.66 -8.07 -11.34
N LYS A 5 -6.46 -7.09 -11.79
CA LYS A 5 -6.65 -5.78 -11.13
C LYS A 5 -7.01 -5.95 -9.65
N ARG A 6 -7.74 -7.02 -9.33
CA ARG A 6 -8.07 -7.43 -7.97
C ARG A 6 -6.84 -7.71 -7.11
N ASN A 7 -5.84 -8.41 -7.64
CA ASN A 7 -4.61 -8.73 -6.93
C ASN A 7 -3.72 -7.50 -6.73
N TYR A 8 -3.70 -6.59 -7.71
CA TYR A 8 -3.01 -5.30 -7.61
C TYR A 8 -3.57 -4.45 -6.45
N TYR A 9 -4.89 -4.23 -6.41
CA TYR A 9 -5.50 -3.47 -5.32
C TYR A 9 -5.38 -4.17 -3.96
N LYS A 10 -5.41 -5.51 -3.92
CA LYS A 10 -5.11 -6.26 -2.70
C LYS A 10 -3.68 -6.00 -2.19
N LYS A 11 -2.68 -5.95 -3.08
CA LYS A 11 -1.29 -5.60 -2.72
C LYS A 11 -1.22 -4.18 -2.13
N ILE A 12 -1.89 -3.22 -2.74
CA ILE A 12 -1.93 -1.83 -2.24
C ILE A 12 -2.54 -1.77 -0.83
N ILE A 13 -3.67 -2.44 -0.59
CA ILE A 13 -4.30 -2.46 0.74
C ILE A 13 -3.37 -3.10 1.79
N LYS A 14 -2.64 -4.17 1.44
CA LYS A 14 -1.66 -4.76 2.36
C LYS A 14 -0.60 -3.75 2.77
N ILE A 15 -0.03 -3.01 1.81
CA ILE A 15 0.97 -1.97 2.09
C ILE A 15 0.38 -0.86 2.96
N GLN A 16 -0.83 -0.37 2.63
CA GLN A 16 -1.51 0.66 3.43
C GLN A 16 -1.75 0.20 4.87
N ASN A 17 -2.23 -1.03 5.07
CA ASN A 17 -2.44 -1.59 6.40
C ASN A 17 -1.11 -1.71 7.17
N ARG A 18 -0.04 -2.19 6.52
CA ARG A 18 1.27 -2.32 7.16
C ARG A 18 1.79 -0.96 7.66
N VAL A 19 1.64 0.08 6.85
CA VAL A 19 2.01 1.46 7.22
C VAL A 19 1.20 1.96 8.41
N LEU A 20 -0.11 1.67 8.46
CA LEU A 20 -0.97 2.03 9.59
C LEU A 20 -0.59 1.27 10.87
N GLU A 21 -0.28 -0.03 10.77
CA GLU A 21 0.18 -0.82 11.91
C GLU A 21 1.50 -0.31 12.48
N ILE A 22 2.43 0.12 11.62
CA ILE A 22 3.72 0.68 12.05
C ILE A 22 3.53 2.05 12.71
N GLN A 23 2.71 2.92 12.12
CA GLN A 23 2.36 4.22 12.74
C GLN A 23 1.63 4.05 14.08
N ARG A 24 0.77 3.02 14.20
CA ARG A 24 0.09 2.73 15.46
C ARG A 24 1.06 2.27 16.54
N GLN A 25 2.10 1.50 16.18
CA GLN A 25 3.15 1.07 17.10
C GLN A 25 4.15 2.19 17.41
N ASN A 26 4.41 3.08 16.45
CA ASN A 26 5.36 4.19 16.57
C ASN A 26 4.71 5.47 16.04
N PRO A 27 4.02 6.26 16.87
CA PRO A 27 3.30 7.46 16.40
C PRO A 27 4.21 8.55 15.84
N ASP A 28 5.46 8.63 16.30
CA ASP A 28 6.44 9.65 15.87
C ASP A 28 7.26 9.26 14.62
N ILE A 29 6.99 8.09 14.01
CA ILE A 29 7.79 7.65 12.86
C ILE A 29 7.35 8.34 11.57
N PHE A 30 8.30 8.92 10.84
CA PHE A 30 8.02 9.54 9.55
C PHE A 30 7.73 8.51 8.46
N LEU A 31 6.83 8.83 7.53
CA LEU A 31 6.51 8.00 6.36
C LEU A 31 7.76 7.63 5.53
N LYS A 32 8.73 8.54 5.44
CA LYS A 32 10.02 8.28 4.78
C LYS A 32 10.78 7.14 5.46
N GLU A 33 10.85 7.15 6.79
CA GLU A 33 11.49 6.08 7.57
C GLU A 33 10.73 4.76 7.43
N ILE A 34 9.39 4.80 7.46
CA ILE A 34 8.56 3.60 7.26
C ILE A 34 8.86 2.97 5.89
N PHE A 35 8.99 3.81 4.86
CA PHE A 35 9.29 3.35 3.53
C PHE A 35 10.65 2.63 3.47
N TYR A 36 11.74 3.29 3.87
CA TYR A 36 13.09 2.72 3.75
C TYR A 36 13.30 1.50 4.67
N LYS A 37 12.73 1.51 5.88
CA LYS A 37 12.95 0.43 6.86
C LYS A 37 12.06 -0.79 6.64
N TYR A 38 10.82 -0.60 6.19
CA TYR A 38 9.82 -1.68 6.18
C TYR A 38 9.26 -1.99 4.79
N ILE A 39 9.06 -1.00 3.93
CA ILE A 39 8.34 -1.20 2.67
C ILE A 39 9.28 -1.52 1.50
N GLU A 40 10.37 -0.77 1.36
CA GLU A 40 11.38 -0.99 0.33
C GLU A 40 11.97 -2.42 0.37
N PRO A 41 12.45 -2.93 1.52
CA PRO A 41 13.02 -4.28 1.57
C PRO A 41 11.98 -5.40 1.35
N GLU A 42 10.71 -5.20 1.73
CA GLU A 42 9.67 -6.24 1.64
C GLU A 42 9.01 -6.28 0.24
N TYR A 43 8.76 -5.11 -0.36
CA TYR A 43 7.99 -5.01 -1.60
C TYR A 43 8.81 -4.64 -2.84
N LEU A 44 10.06 -4.21 -2.65
CA LEU A 44 10.98 -3.77 -3.71
C LEU A 44 10.31 -2.75 -4.64
N ILE A 45 9.61 -1.77 -4.04
CA ILE A 45 8.94 -0.69 -4.77
C ILE A 45 9.68 0.63 -4.56
N SER A 46 9.66 1.48 -5.57
CA SER A 46 10.21 2.84 -5.47
C SER A 46 9.34 3.72 -4.57
N TYR A 47 9.96 4.76 -3.99
CA TYR A 47 9.28 5.74 -3.14
C TYR A 47 8.10 6.43 -3.85
N ARG A 48 8.24 6.70 -5.15
CA ARG A 48 7.16 7.27 -5.98
C ARG A 48 5.93 6.37 -6.00
N THR A 49 6.12 5.08 -6.27
CA THR A 49 5.06 4.07 -6.29
C THR A 49 4.41 3.91 -4.92
N PHE A 50 5.20 4.00 -3.85
CA PHE A 50 4.67 4.00 -2.49
C PHE A 50 3.75 5.20 -2.22
N CYS A 51 4.16 6.40 -2.60
CA CYS A 51 3.35 7.61 -2.48
C CYS A 51 2.04 7.50 -3.29
N GLU A 52 2.12 6.99 -4.53
CA GLU A 52 0.93 6.70 -5.34
C GLU A 52 0.00 5.69 -4.64
N TYR A 53 0.54 4.63 -4.05
CA TYR A 53 -0.25 3.62 -3.34
C TYR A 53 -0.96 4.18 -2.12
N LEU A 54 -0.36 5.11 -1.38
CA LEU A 54 -1.01 5.78 -0.25
C LEU A 54 -2.17 6.68 -0.70
N GLY A 55 -2.05 7.34 -1.85
CA GLY A 55 -3.11 8.19 -2.41
C GLY A 55 -4.27 7.44 -3.09
N ILE A 56 -4.09 6.16 -3.43
CA ILE A 56 -5.12 5.37 -4.10
C ILE A 56 -6.15 4.84 -3.09
N ASN A 57 -7.43 5.15 -3.31
CA ASN A 57 -8.54 4.52 -2.57
C ASN A 57 -8.77 3.07 -3.06
N ALA A 58 -7.86 2.16 -2.70
CA ALA A 58 -7.87 0.78 -3.17
C ALA A 58 -9.10 -0.01 -2.67
N LYS A 59 -9.63 0.33 -1.48
CA LYS A 59 -10.87 -0.28 -0.95
C LYS A 59 -12.08 -0.02 -1.85
N ALA A 60 -12.27 1.23 -2.29
CA ALA A 60 -13.34 1.57 -3.22
C ALA A 60 -13.19 0.85 -4.57
N LYS A 61 -11.96 0.77 -5.10
CA LYS A 61 -11.68 0.10 -6.38
C LYS A 61 -11.92 -1.42 -6.34
N ILE A 62 -11.67 -2.09 -5.21
CA ILE A 62 -12.04 -3.52 -5.05
C ILE A 62 -13.55 -3.71 -5.01
N LYS A 63 -14.27 -2.82 -4.33
CA LYS A 63 -15.73 -2.87 -4.25
C LYS A 63 -16.37 -2.73 -5.64
N ASP A 64 -15.85 -1.81 -6.45
CA ASP A 64 -16.27 -1.63 -7.85
C ASP A 64 -16.06 -2.90 -8.69
N LEU A 65 -14.88 -3.53 -8.57
CA LEU A 65 -14.57 -4.80 -9.25
C LEU A 65 -15.42 -5.99 -8.81
N THR A 66 -16.03 -5.93 -7.62
CA THR A 66 -16.87 -7.02 -7.08
C THR A 66 -18.35 -6.81 -7.43
N LYS A 67 -18.74 -5.59 -7.81
CA LYS A 67 -20.11 -5.21 -8.19
C LYS A 67 -20.43 -5.45 -9.67
N LYS A 68 -19.50 -6.01 -10.43
CA LYS A 68 -19.57 -6.19 -11.88
C LYS A 68 -19.58 -7.66 -12.21
#